data_AF-C4P8I2-F1
#
_entry.id   AF-C4P8I2-F1
#
_cell.length_a   1.000
_cell.length_b   1.000
_cell.length_c   1.000
_cell.angle_alpha   90.00
_cell.angle_beta   90.00
_cell.angle_gamma   90.00
#
_symmetry.space_group_name_H-M   'P 1'
#
loop_
_entity.id
_entity.type
_entity.pdbx_description
1 polymer ?
#
loop_
_entity_poly.entity_id
_entity_poly.type
_entity_poly.pdbx_seq_one_letter_code
_entity_poly.pdbx_strand_id
1 'polypeptide(L)'
;GSELIQRLTAGGVLPLFTSCSPGWVNFVETFYPTLIPHLSTAKSPQQMFGALAKTYAAGILKLDPSRMKVVSIMPCTAKKYEAAREEMKAAAEYWRKKGSSFQAFPDVDIVLTSRETVKLLRSLKINLAEMPEQNADPLLGKYTGAASIFGRTGGVME
;
A
#
# COMPACT_ATOMS: atom_id res chain seq x y z
N GLY A 1 -12.44 -3.87 8.77
CA GLY A 1 -13.58 -4.15 9.66
C GLY A 1 -13.40 -3.60 11.07
N SER A 2 -12.27 -3.89 11.74
CA SER A 2 -12.11 -3.61 13.18
C SER A 2 -12.29 -2.15 13.59
N GLU A 3 -11.77 -1.18 12.81
CA GLU A 3 -11.94 0.25 13.09
C GLU A 3 -13.41 0.67 13.05
N LEU A 4 -14.17 0.20 12.06
CA LEU A 4 -15.60 0.50 11.95
C LEU A 4 -16.36 -0.03 13.17
N ILE A 5 -16.11 -1.29 13.56
CA ILE A 5 -16.74 -1.90 14.73
C ILE A 5 -16.41 -1.09 15.98
N GLN A 6 -15.14 -0.73 16.18
CA GLN A 6 -14.71 0.07 17.33
C GLN A 6 -15.39 1.44 17.36
N ARG A 7 -15.49 2.15 16.23
CA ARG A 7 -16.16 3.46 16.20
C ARG A 7 -17.65 3.34 16.49
N LEU A 8 -18.30 2.26 16.04
CA LEU A 8 -19.72 1.99 16.33
C LEU A 8 -19.97 1.64 17.80
N THR A 9 -19.11 0.82 18.42
CA THR A 9 -19.33 0.33 19.79
C THR A 9 -18.82 1.28 20.88
N ALA A 10 -17.76 2.04 20.61
CA ALA A 10 -17.13 2.93 21.58
C ALA A 10 -17.49 4.42 21.41
N GLY A 11 -18.43 4.75 20.51
CA GLY A 11 -18.86 6.13 20.27
C GLY A 11 -17.82 7.00 19.58
N GLY A 12 -17.15 6.45 18.56
CA GLY A 12 -16.16 7.17 17.75
C GLY A 12 -16.78 8.14 16.74
N VAL A 13 -15.92 8.89 16.05
CA VAL A 13 -16.35 9.86 15.02
C VAL A 13 -16.94 9.14 13.80
N LEU A 14 -18.19 9.47 13.48
CA LEU A 14 -18.97 8.92 12.37
C LEU A 14 -19.59 10.05 11.52
N PRO A 15 -19.75 9.87 10.19
CA PRO A 15 -19.52 8.64 9.42
C PRO A 15 -18.02 8.30 9.26
N LEU A 16 -17.71 7.03 8.96
CA LEU A 16 -16.36 6.58 8.62
C LEU A 16 -16.20 6.51 7.10
N PHE A 17 -15.27 7.29 6.56
CA PHE A 17 -14.90 7.27 5.14
C PHE A 17 -13.67 6.40 4.91
N THR A 18 -13.59 5.78 3.74
CA THR A 18 -12.40 5.05 3.32
C THR A 18 -11.24 6.02 3.03
N SER A 19 -10.01 5.53 3.11
CA SER A 19 -8.78 6.32 2.93
C SER A 19 -7.81 5.73 1.88
N CYS A 20 -8.22 4.66 1.19
CA CYS A 20 -7.34 3.91 0.30
C CYS A 20 -7.07 4.59 -1.05
N SER A 21 -7.91 5.56 -1.45
CA SER A 21 -7.78 6.33 -2.68
C SER A 21 -7.01 7.63 -2.40
N PRO A 22 -5.79 7.82 -2.93
CA PRO A 22 -5.02 9.02 -2.68
C PRO A 22 -5.68 10.28 -3.23
N GLY A 23 -6.42 10.17 -4.33
CA GLY A 23 -7.17 11.29 -4.90
C GLY A 23 -8.27 11.78 -3.95
N TRP A 24 -8.96 10.85 -3.28
CA TRP A 24 -9.96 11.18 -2.27
C TRP A 24 -9.32 11.83 -1.04
N VAL A 25 -8.24 11.25 -0.51
CA VAL A 25 -7.53 11.81 0.65
C VAL A 25 -7.05 13.24 0.35
N ASN A 26 -6.44 13.46 -0.81
CA ASN A 26 -5.95 14.79 -1.20
C ASN A 26 -7.10 15.80 -1.38
N PHE A 27 -8.24 15.35 -1.90
CA PHE A 27 -9.45 16.16 -2.01
C PHE A 27 -9.99 16.59 -0.63
N VAL A 28 -10.04 15.66 0.34
CA VAL A 28 -10.44 15.98 1.72
C VAL A 28 -9.46 16.96 2.35
N GLU A 29 -8.16 16.71 2.25
CA GLU A 29 -7.13 17.59 2.82
C GLU A 29 -7.20 19.01 2.26
N THR A 30 -7.52 19.15 0.97
CA THR A 30 -7.56 20.45 0.29
C THR A 30 -8.87 21.20 0.52
N PHE A 31 -10.01 20.52 0.37
CA PHE A 31 -11.32 21.18 0.27
C PHE A 31 -12.20 20.97 1.50
N TYR A 32 -11.99 19.89 2.27
CA TYR A 32 -12.83 19.51 3.41
C TYR A 32 -12.00 19.05 4.61
N PRO A 33 -11.05 19.85 5.12
CA PRO A 33 -10.14 19.44 6.18
C PRO A 33 -10.86 19.07 7.49
N THR A 34 -12.07 19.60 7.71
CA THR A 34 -12.93 19.22 8.84
C THR A 34 -13.39 17.77 8.80
N LEU A 35 -13.34 17.10 7.63
CA LEU A 35 -13.68 15.69 7.46
C LEU A 35 -12.48 14.74 7.69
N ILE A 36 -11.27 15.25 7.96
CA ILE A 36 -10.09 14.41 8.23
C ILE A 36 -10.33 13.40 9.37
N PRO A 37 -10.95 13.77 10.52
CA PRO A 37 -11.24 12.81 11.58
C PRO A 37 -12.20 11.67 11.16
N HIS A 38 -12.97 11.86 10.09
CA HIS A 38 -13.87 10.87 9.53
C HIS A 38 -13.17 9.90 8.58
N LEU A 39 -11.93 10.16 8.14
CA LEU A 39 -11.17 9.21 7.35
C LEU A 39 -10.74 8.01 8.20
N SER A 40 -10.75 6.82 7.58
CA SER A 40 -10.18 5.61 8.15
C SER A 40 -8.69 5.78 8.37
N THR A 41 -8.22 5.38 9.54
CA THR A 41 -6.79 5.39 9.90
C THR A 41 -6.00 4.27 9.22
N ALA A 42 -6.71 3.33 8.57
CA ALA A 42 -6.09 2.28 7.80
C ALA A 42 -5.29 2.85 6.61
N LYS A 43 -4.05 2.40 6.45
CA LYS A 43 -3.24 2.67 5.24
C LYS A 43 -3.90 2.03 4.00
N SER A 44 -3.59 2.51 2.80
CA SER A 44 -4.03 1.80 1.59
C SER A 44 -3.31 0.45 1.44
N PRO A 45 -3.85 -0.51 0.65
CA PRO A 45 -3.21 -1.82 0.49
C PRO A 45 -1.76 -1.75 -0.01
N GLN A 46 -1.45 -0.79 -0.89
CA GLN A 46 -0.08 -0.54 -1.34
C GLN A 46 0.84 -0.23 -0.15
N GLN A 47 0.41 0.69 0.72
CA GLN A 47 1.23 1.15 1.85
C GLN A 47 1.28 0.11 2.96
N MET A 48 0.18 -0.62 3.21
CA MET A 48 0.18 -1.76 4.11
C MET A 48 1.15 -2.85 3.63
N PHE A 49 1.12 -3.19 2.34
CA PHE A 49 2.01 -4.19 1.76
C PHE A 49 3.47 -3.75 1.86
N GLY A 50 3.80 -2.50 1.51
CA GLY A 50 5.17 -1.98 1.62
C GLY A 50 5.71 -2.07 3.05
N ALA A 51 4.90 -1.67 4.02
CA ALA A 51 5.26 -1.78 5.44
C ALA A 51 5.50 -3.24 5.86
N LEU A 52 4.61 -4.17 5.47
CA LEU A 52 4.75 -5.60 5.79
C LEU A 52 5.96 -6.24 5.10
N ALA A 53 6.22 -5.89 3.84
CA ALA A 53 7.37 -6.40 3.08
C ALA A 53 8.68 -6.05 3.77
N LYS A 54 8.84 -4.79 4.19
CA LYS A 54 10.07 -4.32 4.85
C LYS A 54 10.13 -4.56 6.36
N THR A 55 9.11 -5.17 6.96
CA THR A 55 9.14 -5.54 8.39
C THR A 55 9.04 -7.05 8.56
N TYR A 56 7.86 -7.60 8.31
CA TYR A 56 7.54 -9.02 8.48
C TYR A 56 8.38 -9.91 7.55
N ALA A 57 8.37 -9.64 6.23
CA ALA A 57 9.13 -10.47 5.30
C ALA A 57 10.65 -10.24 5.45
N ALA A 58 11.10 -9.01 5.68
CA ALA A 58 12.50 -8.72 6.01
C ALA A 58 13.01 -9.55 7.20
N GLY A 59 12.21 -9.65 8.27
CA GLY A 59 12.55 -10.44 9.45
C GLY A 59 12.63 -11.94 9.18
N ILE A 60 11.68 -12.49 8.41
CA ILE A 60 11.65 -13.92 8.05
C ILE A 60 12.82 -14.28 7.13
N LEU A 61 13.07 -13.46 6.12
CA LEU A 61 14.14 -13.66 5.14
C LEU A 61 15.53 -13.25 5.67
N LYS A 62 15.59 -12.67 6.89
CA LYS A 62 16.81 -12.13 7.51
C LYS A 62 17.55 -11.15 6.60
N LEU A 63 16.80 -10.29 5.92
CA LEU A 63 17.32 -9.27 5.02
C LEU A 63 17.41 -7.92 5.73
N ASP A 64 18.38 -7.11 5.30
CA ASP A 64 18.44 -5.70 5.68
C ASP A 64 17.29 -4.93 4.98
N PRO A 65 16.31 -4.41 5.75
CA PRO A 65 15.14 -3.74 5.18
C PRO A 65 15.50 -2.43 4.46
N SER A 66 16.61 -1.79 4.82
CA SER A 66 17.09 -0.56 4.15
C SER A 66 17.59 -0.82 2.73
N ARG A 67 17.98 -2.08 2.44
CA ARG A 67 18.43 -2.54 1.12
C ARG A 67 17.31 -3.14 0.28
N MET A 68 16.13 -3.37 0.86
CA MET A 68 14.97 -3.89 0.14
C MET A 68 14.32 -2.79 -0.70
N LYS A 69 13.95 -3.15 -1.94
CA LYS A 69 13.17 -2.31 -2.84
C LYS A 69 11.79 -2.91 -3.08
N VAL A 70 10.76 -2.18 -2.69
CA VAL A 70 9.36 -2.52 -2.94
C VAL A 70 8.88 -1.72 -4.14
N VAL A 71 8.58 -2.43 -5.23
CA VAL A 71 8.02 -1.86 -6.45
C VAL A 71 6.56 -2.25 -6.55
N SER A 72 5.69 -1.27 -6.75
CA SER A 72 4.25 -1.47 -6.86
C SER A 72 3.77 -1.15 -8.27
N ILE A 73 3.00 -2.05 -8.89
CA ILE A 73 2.38 -1.82 -10.20
C ILE A 73 0.93 -1.44 -9.99
N MET A 74 0.54 -0.26 -10.45
CA MET A 74 -0.75 0.36 -10.12
C MET A 74 -1.48 0.88 -11.38
N PRO A 75 -2.82 0.80 -11.42
CA PRO A 75 -3.60 1.44 -12.48
C PRO A 75 -3.79 2.96 -12.25
N CYS A 76 -3.15 3.53 -11.22
CA CYS A 76 -3.40 4.90 -10.76
C CYS A 76 -2.10 5.70 -10.65
N THR A 77 -2.09 6.93 -11.18
CA THR A 77 -0.95 7.86 -11.08
C THR A 77 -0.83 8.46 -9.68
N ALA A 78 -1.95 8.70 -8.98
CA ALA A 78 -1.95 9.26 -7.63
C ALA A 78 -1.28 8.34 -6.59
N LYS A 79 -1.13 7.04 -6.90
CA LYS A 79 -0.36 6.11 -6.06
C LYS A 79 1.13 6.43 -5.99
N LYS A 80 1.69 7.08 -7.02
CA LYS A 80 3.06 7.62 -6.96
C LYS A 80 3.16 8.72 -5.90
N TYR A 81 2.18 9.63 -5.86
CA TYR A 81 2.12 10.68 -4.84
C TYR A 81 1.97 10.09 -3.43
N GLU A 82 1.08 9.11 -3.26
CA GLU A 82 0.93 8.42 -1.97
C GLU A 82 2.24 7.78 -1.49
N ALA A 83 3.00 7.11 -2.37
CA ALA A 83 4.29 6.53 -2.01
C ALA A 83 5.37 7.57 -1.67
N ALA A 84 5.27 8.77 -2.22
CA ALA A 84 6.24 9.83 -2.01
C ALA A 84 5.99 10.66 -0.73
N ARG A 85 4.87 10.46 -0.03
CA ARG A 85 4.57 11.22 1.20
C ARG A 85 5.60 10.91 2.30
N GLU A 86 6.06 11.95 2.99
CA GLU A 86 7.17 11.83 3.93
C GLU A 86 6.89 10.92 5.14
N GLU A 87 5.62 10.80 5.52
CA GLU A 87 5.12 9.96 6.61
C GLU A 87 4.95 8.47 6.22
N MET A 88 5.11 8.11 4.93
CA MET A 88 5.02 6.72 4.48
C MET A 88 6.33 5.96 4.71
N LYS A 89 6.74 5.89 5.99
CA LYS A 89 7.99 5.29 6.48
C LYS A 89 7.77 4.38 7.69
N ALA A 90 6.60 3.73 7.78
CA ALA A 90 6.23 2.94 8.96
C ALA A 90 7.20 1.78 9.23
N ALA A 91 7.75 1.17 8.18
CA ALA A 91 8.75 0.12 8.33
C ALA A 91 10.05 0.64 8.96
N ALA A 92 10.55 1.81 8.53
CA ALA A 92 11.73 2.41 9.12
C ALA A 92 11.49 2.77 10.59
N GLU A 93 10.32 3.31 10.92
CA GLU A 93 9.94 3.61 12.31
C GLU A 93 9.84 2.35 13.18
N TYR A 94 9.29 1.27 12.64
CA TYR A 94 9.22 -0.03 13.32
C TYR A 94 10.60 -0.53 13.73
N TRP A 95 11.57 -0.50 12.82
CA TRP A 95 12.93 -0.95 13.11
C TRP A 95 13.68 0.01 14.04
N ARG A 96 13.45 1.32 13.92
CA ARG A 96 13.98 2.31 14.87
C ARG A 96 13.52 2.04 16.30
N LYS A 97 12.23 1.72 16.49
CA LYS A 97 11.68 1.34 17.82
C LYS A 97 12.29 0.04 18.37
N LYS A 98 12.79 -0.84 17.49
CA LYS A 98 13.54 -2.05 17.86
C LYS A 98 15.03 -1.82 18.09
N GLY A 99 15.50 -0.57 18.09
CA GLY A 99 16.90 -0.22 18.35
C GLY A 99 17.81 -0.27 17.11
N SER A 100 17.25 -0.41 15.90
CA SER A 100 18.04 -0.32 14.67
C SER A 100 18.37 1.13 14.32
N SER A 101 19.55 1.35 13.74
CA SER A 101 20.08 2.65 13.33
C SER A 101 20.00 2.87 11.80
N PHE A 102 19.07 2.18 11.13
CA PHE A 102 18.87 2.37 9.68
C PHE A 102 18.51 3.82 9.36
N GLN A 103 19.02 4.32 8.23
CA GLN A 103 18.53 5.56 7.65
C GLN A 103 17.04 5.40 7.32
N ALA A 104 16.27 6.49 7.43
CA ALA A 104 14.87 6.47 7.07
C ALA A 104 14.68 6.05 5.60
N PHE A 105 13.77 5.10 5.36
CA PHE A 105 13.42 4.59 4.04
C PHE A 105 11.89 4.51 3.86
N PRO A 106 11.37 4.65 2.64
CA PRO A 106 9.93 4.59 2.39
C PRO A 106 9.40 3.16 2.48
N ASP A 107 8.11 3.03 2.80
CA ASP A 107 7.39 1.73 2.78
C ASP A 107 7.34 1.16 1.35
N VAL A 108 7.11 2.01 0.34
CA VAL A 108 7.12 1.68 -1.09
C VAL A 108 8.10 2.59 -1.82
N ASP A 109 9.07 2.02 -2.53
CA ASP A 109 10.14 2.79 -3.18
C ASP A 109 9.73 3.32 -4.55
N ILE A 110 9.05 2.49 -5.35
CA ILE A 110 8.75 2.80 -6.74
C ILE A 110 7.31 2.38 -7.04
N VAL A 111 6.58 3.26 -7.72
CA VAL A 111 5.27 2.94 -8.26
C VAL A 111 5.31 3.07 -9.78
N LEU A 112 5.04 1.97 -10.48
CA LEU A 112 4.89 1.93 -11.93
C LEU A 112 3.41 1.89 -12.28
N THR A 113 3.00 2.69 -13.25
CA THR A 113 1.68 2.56 -13.85
C THR A 113 1.63 1.34 -14.76
N SER A 114 0.44 0.80 -15.02
CA SER A 114 0.27 -0.29 -16.01
C SER A 114 0.89 0.06 -17.37
N ARG A 115 0.81 1.33 -17.80
CA ARG A 115 1.43 1.80 -19.06
C ARG A 115 2.96 1.79 -19.00
N GLU A 116 3.55 2.23 -17.89
CA GLU A 116 5.01 2.19 -17.70
C GLU A 116 5.53 0.75 -17.64
N THR A 117 4.81 -0.14 -16.96
CA THR A 117 5.13 -1.57 -16.92
C THR A 117 5.09 -2.19 -18.31
N VAL A 118 4.03 -1.94 -19.10
CA VAL A 118 3.94 -2.44 -20.48
C VAL A 118 5.08 -1.90 -21.35
N LYS A 119 5.44 -0.62 -21.20
CA LYS A 119 6.57 -0.02 -21.92
C LYS A 119 7.90 -0.69 -21.54
N LEU A 120 8.12 -0.95 -20.25
CA LEU A 120 9.31 -1.64 -19.74
C LEU A 120 9.41 -3.06 -20.31
N LEU A 121 8.34 -3.84 -20.24
CA LEU A 121 8.31 -5.21 -20.77
C LEU A 121 8.63 -5.24 -22.28
N ARG A 122 8.05 -4.31 -23.06
CA ARG A 122 8.36 -4.18 -24.49
C ARG A 122 9.82 -3.83 -24.74
N SER A 123 10.42 -2.93 -23.97
CA SER A 123 11.85 -2.60 -24.11
C SER A 123 12.77 -3.77 -23.79
N LEU A 124 12.33 -4.67 -22.91
CA LEU A 124 13.05 -5.90 -22.55
C LEU A 124 12.72 -7.08 -23.50
N LYS A 125 11.89 -6.86 -24.53
CA LYS A 125 11.42 -7.90 -25.46
C LYS A 125 10.71 -9.07 -24.75
N ILE A 126 10.00 -8.78 -23.65
CA ILE A 126 9.23 -9.77 -22.89
C ILE A 126 7.79 -9.78 -23.40
N ASN A 127 7.32 -10.92 -23.88
CA ASN A 127 5.92 -11.15 -24.27
C ASN A 127 5.19 -11.98 -23.20
N LEU A 128 4.38 -11.32 -22.36
CA LEU A 128 3.62 -11.99 -21.29
C LEU A 128 2.67 -13.08 -21.82
N ALA A 129 2.17 -12.96 -23.05
CA ALA A 129 1.24 -13.94 -23.61
C ALA A 129 1.90 -15.29 -23.95
N GLU A 130 3.22 -15.30 -24.11
CA GLU A 130 4.01 -16.50 -24.42
C GLU A 130 4.65 -17.12 -23.17
N MET A 131 4.53 -16.46 -22.01
CA MET A 131 5.12 -16.94 -20.77
C MET A 131 4.22 -17.99 -20.11
N PRO A 132 4.81 -19.03 -19.48
CA PRO A 132 4.03 -19.99 -18.70
C PRO A 132 3.44 -19.29 -17.47
N GLU A 133 2.26 -19.74 -17.05
CA GLU A 133 1.66 -19.30 -15.80
C GLU A 133 2.57 -19.65 -14.61
N GLN A 134 2.69 -18.72 -13.67
CA GLN A 134 3.47 -18.89 -12.46
C GLN A 134 2.68 -18.35 -11.26
N ASN A 135 2.87 -19.02 -10.12
CA ASN A 135 2.30 -18.57 -8.86
C ASN A 135 3.13 -17.44 -8.27
N ALA A 136 2.46 -16.54 -7.56
CA ALA A 136 3.14 -15.53 -6.75
C ALA A 136 3.88 -16.19 -5.57
N ASP A 137 4.91 -15.49 -5.06
CA ASP A 137 5.65 -15.95 -3.90
C ASP A 137 4.73 -16.12 -2.68
N PRO A 138 4.77 -17.28 -1.98
CA PRO A 138 3.77 -17.63 -0.99
C PRO A 138 3.83 -16.79 0.30
N LEU A 139 4.95 -16.09 0.55
CA LEU A 139 5.17 -15.33 1.79
C LEU A 139 4.25 -14.11 1.90
N LEU A 140 4.09 -13.37 0.81
CA LEU A 140 3.25 -12.16 0.76
C LEU A 140 2.26 -12.16 -0.42
N GLY A 141 2.35 -13.12 -1.33
CA GLY A 141 1.54 -13.18 -2.55
C GLY A 141 0.19 -13.89 -2.40
N LYS A 142 -0.12 -14.43 -1.22
CA LYS A 142 -1.43 -15.04 -0.96
C LYS A 142 -2.49 -13.95 -0.77
N TYR A 143 -3.61 -14.08 -1.46
CA TYR A 143 -4.76 -13.17 -1.34
C TYR A 143 -6.06 -13.97 -1.26
N THR A 144 -7.09 -13.38 -0.66
CA THR A 144 -8.45 -13.96 -0.57
C THR A 144 -9.35 -13.34 -1.64
N GLY A 145 -10.54 -13.92 -1.87
CA GLY A 145 -11.51 -13.39 -2.85
C GLY A 145 -11.93 -11.93 -2.60
N ALA A 146 -11.93 -11.45 -1.35
CA ALA A 146 -12.21 -10.04 -1.05
C ALA A 146 -11.13 -9.09 -1.61
N ALA A 147 -9.88 -9.54 -1.70
CA ALA A 147 -8.81 -8.74 -2.28
C ALA A 147 -8.87 -8.65 -3.82
N SER A 148 -9.52 -9.60 -4.50
CA SER A 148 -9.61 -9.59 -5.96
C SER A 148 -10.63 -8.58 -6.49
N ILE A 149 -11.65 -8.21 -5.70
CA ILE A 149 -12.66 -7.21 -6.09
C ILE A 149 -12.27 -5.76 -5.77
N PHE A 150 -11.14 -5.54 -5.08
CA PHE A 150 -10.66 -4.20 -4.67
C PHE A 150 -10.56 -3.20 -5.83
N GLY A 151 -10.28 -3.68 -7.05
CA GLY A 151 -10.18 -2.86 -8.26
C GLY A 151 -11.51 -2.32 -8.80
N ARG A 152 -12.66 -2.74 -8.24
CA ARG A 152 -14.00 -2.26 -8.63
C ARG A 152 -14.51 -1.25 -7.60
N THR A 153 -15.30 -0.28 -8.06
CA THR A 153 -16.05 0.62 -7.15
C THR A 153 -16.91 -0.20 -6.20
N GLY A 154 -16.72 -0.01 -4.89
CA GLY A 154 -17.40 -0.77 -3.83
C GLY A 154 -16.59 -1.92 -3.24
N GLY A 155 -15.59 -2.47 -3.95
CA GLY A 155 -14.85 -3.66 -3.49
C GLY A 155 -13.90 -3.46 -2.31
N VAL A 156 -13.74 -2.22 -1.83
CA VAL A 156 -13.05 -1.91 -0.57
C VAL A 156 -14.02 -1.94 0.63
N MET A 157 -15.30 -1.66 0.36
CA MET A 157 -16.35 -1.56 1.37
C MET A 157 -17.03 -2.91 1.63
N GLU A 158 -17.17 -3.72 0.58
CA GLU A 158 -17.70 -5.10 0.63
C GLU A 158 -16.83 -6.02 1.51
#